data_AF-A0A0E0L3C6-F1
#
_entry.id   AF-A0A0E0L3C6-F1
#
_cell.length_a   1.000
_cell.length_b   1.000
_cell.length_c   1.000
_cell.angle_alpha   90.00
_cell.angle_beta   90.00
_cell.angle_gamma   90.00
#
_symmetry.space_group_name_H-M   'P 1'
#
loop_
_entity.id
_entity.type
_entity.pdbx_description
1 polymer ?
#
loop_
_entity_poly.entity_id
_entity_poly.type
_entity_poly.pdbx_seq_one_letter_code
_entity_poly.pdbx_strand_id
1 'polypeptide(L)' 'MSSSMAAAAPEPPFRPREKLVEKQRYFQSVHKPTYLKGRYDAITSVAIPLALAASSVFLVGRGIYNMSHGIGKKE' A
#
# COMPACT_ATOMS: atom_id res chain seq x y z
N MET A 1 -6.25 -55.76 -8.66
CA MET A 1 -5.40 -54.83 -7.89
C MET A 1 -6.11 -53.49 -7.83
N SER A 2 -6.30 -53.01 -6.61
CA SER A 2 -7.30 -52.02 -6.21
C SER A 2 -7.08 -50.64 -6.84
N SER A 3 -8.07 -50.17 -7.61
CA SER A 3 -8.16 -48.78 -8.09
C SER A 3 -8.76 -47.89 -6.99
N SER A 4 -8.12 -47.87 -5.82
CA SER A 4 -8.55 -47.08 -4.67
C SER A 4 -7.32 -46.45 -4.04
N MET A 5 -6.96 -45.25 -4.51
CA MET A 5 -6.27 -44.21 -3.75
C MET A 5 -6.10 -42.94 -4.61
N ALA A 6 -7.20 -42.40 -5.12
CA ALA A 6 -7.26 -40.96 -5.36
C ALA A 6 -7.61 -40.33 -4.01
N ALA A 7 -6.59 -40.08 -3.18
CA ALA A 7 -6.78 -39.30 -1.96
C ALA A 7 -7.46 -37.98 -2.34
N ALA A 8 -8.63 -37.72 -1.76
CA ALA A 8 -9.42 -36.53 -2.04
C ALA A 8 -8.52 -35.30 -1.87
N ALA A 9 -8.30 -34.56 -2.95
CA ALA A 9 -7.55 -33.31 -2.89
C ALA A 9 -8.18 -32.41 -1.82
N PRO A 10 -7.39 -31.77 -0.95
CA PRO A 10 -7.92 -30.90 0.09
C PRO A 10 -8.79 -29.83 -0.56
N GLU A 11 -9.96 -29.55 0.04
CA GLU A 11 -10.91 -28.57 -0.49
C GLU A 11 -10.18 -27.25 -0.81
N PRO A 12 -10.35 -26.71 -2.02
CA PRO A 12 -9.71 -25.46 -2.36
C PRO A 12 -10.26 -24.34 -1.46
N PRO A 13 -9.43 -23.38 -1.06
CA PRO A 13 -9.88 -22.24 -0.26
C PRO A 13 -10.96 -21.43 -0.99
N PHE A 14 -11.69 -20.58 -0.25
CA PHE A 14 -12.90 -19.82 -0.67
C PHE A 14 -12.81 -19.02 -1.98
N ARG A 15 -11.64 -18.90 -2.61
CA ARG A 15 -11.42 -18.24 -3.89
C ARG A 15 -10.69 -19.18 -4.86
N PRO A 16 -11.12 -19.22 -6.14
CA PRO A 16 -10.39 -19.91 -7.19
C PRO A 16 -8.96 -19.36 -7.32
N ARG A 17 -7.98 -20.24 -7.50
CA ARG A 17 -6.55 -19.85 -7.53
C ARG A 17 -6.16 -19.12 -8.81
N GLU A 18 -6.97 -19.23 -9.86
CA GLU A 18 -6.77 -18.60 -11.18
C GLU A 18 -6.65 -17.09 -11.05
N LYS A 19 -7.47 -16.47 -10.18
CA LYS A 19 -7.41 -15.02 -9.90
C LYS A 19 -6.07 -14.62 -9.28
N LEU A 20 -5.49 -15.47 -8.44
CA LEU A 20 -4.20 -15.22 -7.80
C LEU A 20 -3.08 -15.33 -8.84
N VAL A 21 -3.11 -16.36 -9.68
CA VAL A 21 -2.15 -16.55 -10.78
C VAL A 21 -2.21 -15.38 -11.77
N GLU A 22 -3.40 -14.86 -12.07
CA GLU A 22 -3.58 -13.67 -12.91
C GLU A 22 -2.90 -12.43 -12.30
N LYS A 23 -3.10 -12.19 -10.99
CA LYS A 23 -2.43 -11.09 -10.27
C LYS A 23 -0.92 -11.27 -10.21
N GLN A 24 -0.43 -12.49 -10.01
CA GLN A 24 1.00 -12.80 -10.04
C GLN A 24 1.60 -12.45 -11.41
N ARG A 25 0.98 -12.91 -12.50
CA ARG A 25 1.42 -12.59 -13.86
C ARG A 25 1.47 -11.08 -14.10
N TYR A 26 0.42 -10.35 -13.71
CA TYR A 26 0.37 -8.90 -13.82
C TYR A 26 1.49 -8.20 -13.02
N PHE A 27 1.63 -8.50 -11.72
CA PHE A 27 2.65 -7.81 -10.89
C PHE A 27 4.09 -8.24 -11.22
N GLN A 28 4.29 -9.40 -11.83
CA GLN A 28 5.60 -9.85 -12.30
C GLN A 28 5.98 -9.26 -13.66
N SER A 29 5.01 -8.96 -14.53
CA SER A 29 5.28 -8.33 -15.84
C SER A 29 5.53 -6.81 -15.76
N VAL A 30 5.15 -6.16 -14.66
CA VAL A 30 5.35 -4.71 -14.48
C VAL A 30 6.76 -4.40 -13.96
N HIS A 31 7.55 -3.69 -14.76
CA HIS A 31 8.89 -3.21 -14.41
C HIS A 31 8.85 -1.88 -13.65
N LYS A 32 8.24 -1.88 -12.46
CA LYS A 32 8.21 -0.74 -11.53
C LYS A 32 8.64 -1.20 -10.13
N PRO A 33 9.10 -0.27 -9.26
CA PRO A 33 9.29 -0.55 -7.84
C PRO A 33 8.02 -1.11 -7.21
N THR A 34 8.17 -1.95 -6.18
CA THR A 34 7.06 -2.69 -5.55
C THR A 34 5.87 -1.81 -5.17
N TYR A 35 6.12 -0.60 -4.67
CA TYR A 35 5.10 0.34 -4.21
C TYR A 35 4.44 1.16 -5.33
N LEU A 36 4.68 0.85 -6.61
CA LEU A 36 4.14 1.55 -7.79
C LEU A 36 3.61 0.60 -8.87
N LYS A 37 3.45 -0.69 -8.58
CA LYS A 37 3.09 -1.67 -9.60
C LYS A 37 1.60 -1.63 -9.93
N GLY A 38 0.75 -1.42 -8.94
CA GLY A 38 -0.70 -1.30 -9.09
C GLY A 38 -1.12 0.05 -9.66
N ARG A 39 -2.25 0.07 -10.36
CA ARG A 39 -2.85 1.29 -10.91
C ARG A 39 -3.15 2.34 -9.84
N TYR A 40 -3.53 1.90 -8.63
CA TYR A 40 -3.88 2.79 -7.52
C TYR A 40 -2.69 3.14 -6.62
N ASP A 41 -1.55 2.47 -6.82
CA ASP A 41 -0.42 2.60 -5.91
C ASP A 41 0.15 4.03 -5.94
N ALA A 42 0.20 4.68 -7.09
CA ALA A 42 0.66 6.08 -7.16
C ALA A 42 -0.21 7.04 -6.31
N ILE A 43 -1.51 6.77 -6.18
CA ILE A 43 -2.40 7.59 -5.36
C ILE A 43 -2.11 7.32 -3.88
N THR A 44 -2.03 6.04 -3.50
CA THR A 44 -1.91 5.62 -2.09
C THR A 44 -0.50 5.76 -1.53
N SER A 45 0.55 5.61 -2.34
CA SER A 45 1.95 5.61 -1.90
C SER A 45 2.72 6.89 -2.25
N VAL A 46 2.20 7.73 -3.15
CA VAL A 46 2.86 9.00 -3.52
C VAL A 46 1.98 10.19 -3.20
N ALA A 47 0.79 10.31 -3.80
CA ALA A 47 0.00 11.53 -3.69
C ALA A 47 -0.46 11.82 -2.25
N ILE A 48 -1.12 10.86 -1.60
CA ILE A 48 -1.64 11.03 -0.24
C ILE A 48 -0.49 11.25 0.77
N PRO A 49 0.55 10.40 0.81
CA PRO A 49 1.62 10.57 1.79
C PRO A 49 2.42 11.85 1.57
N LEU A 50 2.69 12.25 0.32
CA LEU A 50 3.45 13.47 0.03
C LEU A 50 2.69 14.73 0.46
N ALA A 51 1.40 14.82 0.15
CA ALA A 51 0.57 15.95 0.56
C ALA A 51 0.47 16.03 2.11
N LEU A 52 0.29 14.89 2.76
CA LEU A 52 0.24 14.82 4.22
C LEU A 52 1.59 15.20 4.84
N ALA A 53 2.71 14.71 4.31
CA ALA A 53 4.03 15.03 4.80
C ALA A 53 4.36 16.52 4.62
N ALA A 54 4.08 17.08 3.44
CA ALA A 54 4.33 18.49 3.16
C ALA A 54 3.52 19.42 4.09
N SER A 55 2.22 19.16 4.24
CA SER A 55 1.37 19.92 5.14
C SER A 55 1.82 19.79 6.61
N SER A 56 2.19 18.58 7.03
CA SER A 56 2.70 18.33 8.39
C SER A 56 4.00 19.08 8.66
N VAL A 57 4.98 18.99 7.76
CA VAL A 57 6.26 19.70 7.86
C VAL A 57 6.04 21.21 7.91
N PHE A 58 5.15 21.74 7.08
CA PHE A 58 4.81 23.16 7.09
C PHE A 58 4.23 23.61 8.45
N LEU A 59 3.26 22.87 8.98
CA LEU A 59 2.64 23.19 10.27
C LEU A 59 3.64 23.09 11.43
N VAL A 60 4.47 22.05 11.45
CA VAL A 60 5.53 21.87 12.45
C VAL A 60 6.54 23.02 12.37
N GLY A 61 7.03 23.36 11.18
CA GLY A 61 7.97 24.45 10.97
C GLY A 61 7.39 25.79 11.43
N ARG A 62 6.14 26.08 11.07
CA ARG A 62 5.43 27.28 11.55
C ARG A 62 5.27 27.28 13.07
N GLY A 63 4.94 26.15 13.67
CA GLY A 63 4.82 26.00 15.11
C GLY A 63 6.12 26.33 15.83
N ILE A 64 7.23 25.73 15.38
CA ILE A 64 8.58 25.99 15.91
C ILE A 64 8.95 27.47 15.74
N TYR A 65 8.71 28.05 14.57
CA TYR A 65 8.98 29.47 14.29
C TYR A 65 8.22 30.39 15.24
N ASN A 66 6.93 30.14 15.43
CA ASN A 66 6.10 30.94 16.33
C ASN A 66 6.58 30.82 17.78
N MET A 67 6.93 29.61 18.23
CA MET A 67 7.47 29.38 19.57
C MET A 67 8.81 30.10 19.79
N SER A 68 9.73 30.06 18.81
CA SER A 68 11.05 30.68 18.93
C SER A 68 11.02 32.20 18.90
N HIS A 69 10.01 32.79 18.26
CA HIS A 69 9.82 34.25 18.18
C HIS A 69 8.80 34.79 19.19
N GLY A 70 8.22 33.93 20.04
CA GLY A 70 7.20 34.34 21.02
C GLY A 70 5.90 34.85 20.39
N ILE A 71 5.61 34.49 19.15
CA ILE A 71 4.45 34.93 18.37
C ILE A 71 3.24 34.03 18.67
N GLY A 72 2.04 34.63 18.72
CA GLY A 72 0.79 33.87 18.86
C GLY A 72 0.40 33.52 20.30
N LYS A 73 0.99 34.20 21.29
CA LYS A 73 0.47 34.20 22.66
C LYS A 73 -0.94 34.79 22.66
N LYS A 74 -1.87 34.09 23.29
CA LYS A 74 -3.17 34.69 23.66
C LYS A 74 -2.95 35.50 24.94
N GLU A 75 -3.70 36.59 25.09
CA GLU A 75 -3.73 37.36 26.35
C GLU A 75 -4.02 36.47 27.56
#